data_AF-A0A3N5KLB7-F1
#
_entry.id   AF-A0A3N5KLB7-F1
#
_cell.length_a   1.000
_cell.length_b   1.000
_cell.length_c   1.000
_cell.angle_alpha   90.00
_cell.angle_beta   90.00
_cell.angle_gamma   90.00
#
_symmetry.space_group_name_H-M   'P 1'
#
loop_
_entity.id
_entity.type
_entity.pdbx_description
1 polymer ?
#
loop_
_entity_poly.entity_id
_entity_poly.type
_entity_poly.pdbx_seq_one_letter_code
_entity_poly.pdbx_strand_id
1 'polypeptide(L)'
;MRICSNFFAGRCGTSRNMLRDRALVPLSQQHHNSLALCVLTERSLLADASPENVARLSTRAVDRFDLEIANHFVVEEEVVFPAIEEALGEYPGLAELIGEHRQLEKMVDQLRAAPDADALKQFSDLLRRHIRREENELFEDIQQRLPRKTLDALGAKIDTMAVRIPL
;
A
#
# COMPACT_ATOMS: atom_id res chain seq x y z
N MET A 1 33.52 33.20 35.35
CA MET A 1 33.56 33.90 34.06
C MET A 1 34.02 32.92 33.00
N ARG A 2 33.09 32.42 32.15
CA ARG A 2 33.31 31.83 30.80
C ARG A 2 34.16 30.51 30.77
N ILE A 3 33.88 29.43 30.03
CA ILE A 3 33.02 29.12 28.87
C ILE A 3 32.75 27.59 28.86
N CYS A 4 31.57 27.23 28.35
CA CYS A 4 31.14 25.91 27.90
C CYS A 4 32.12 25.22 26.91
N SER A 5 32.07 23.88 26.84
CA SER A 5 31.82 23.12 25.59
C SER A 5 31.94 21.61 25.82
N ASN A 6 31.24 20.86 24.96
CA ASN A 6 31.22 19.40 24.78
C ASN A 6 30.17 18.67 25.65
N PHE A 7 29.27 17.85 25.13
CA PHE A 7 29.10 17.30 23.78
C PHE A 7 27.63 16.82 23.71
N PHE A 8 26.87 17.28 22.72
CA PHE A 8 25.53 16.75 22.46
C PHE A 8 25.69 15.35 21.84
N ALA A 9 25.52 14.31 22.66
CA ALA A 9 25.28 12.97 22.15
C ALA A 9 23.85 12.96 21.58
N GLY A 10 23.75 13.16 20.27
CA GLY A 10 22.52 12.99 19.51
C GLY A 10 21.95 11.59 19.75
N ARG A 11 20.65 11.54 20.03
CA ARG A 11 19.91 10.29 20.22
C ARG A 11 20.01 9.48 18.94
N CYS A 12 20.66 8.32 19.04
CA CYS A 12 20.55 7.25 18.07
C CYS A 12 19.07 6.83 18.04
N GLY A 13 18.35 7.19 16.98
CA GLY A 13 17.04 6.65 16.70
C GLY A 13 17.21 5.15 16.52
N THR A 14 16.85 4.39 17.55
CA THR A 14 16.63 2.96 17.39
C THR A 14 15.48 2.85 16.39
N SER A 15 15.77 2.40 15.17
CA SER A 15 14.77 1.80 14.31
C SER A 15 14.24 0.61 15.12
N ARG A 16 13.21 0.88 15.90
CA ARG A 16 12.46 -0.13 16.62
C ARG A 16 11.84 -0.92 15.48
N ASN A 17 12.24 -2.17 15.31
CA ASN A 17 11.60 -3.08 14.37
C ASN A 17 10.14 -3.22 14.81
N MET A 18 9.28 -2.29 14.38
CA MET A 18 7.88 -2.27 14.75
C MET A 18 7.21 -3.34 13.92
N LEU A 19 6.86 -4.43 14.60
CA LEU A 19 5.95 -5.41 14.04
C LEU A 19 4.62 -4.71 13.77
N ARG A 20 4.07 -4.94 12.57
CA ARG A 20 2.73 -4.46 12.19
C ARG A 20 1.70 -4.94 13.21
N ASP A 21 0.80 -4.05 13.64
CA ASP A 21 -0.30 -4.47 14.51
C ASP A 21 -1.13 -5.56 13.83
N ARG A 22 -1.55 -6.57 14.60
CA ARG A 22 -2.31 -7.72 14.08
C ARG A 22 -3.56 -7.30 13.32
N ALA A 23 -4.19 -6.19 13.69
CA ALA A 23 -5.37 -5.65 13.00
C ALA A 23 -5.10 -5.28 11.53
N LEU A 24 -3.86 -4.90 11.20
CA LEU A 24 -3.46 -4.39 9.88
C LEU A 24 -2.70 -5.43 9.05
N VAL A 25 -2.27 -6.55 9.66
CA VAL A 25 -1.55 -7.63 8.98
C VAL A 25 -2.25 -8.14 7.72
N PRO A 26 -3.58 -8.30 7.66
CA PRO A 26 -4.23 -8.73 6.42
C PRO A 26 -3.97 -7.79 5.23
N LEU A 27 -4.04 -6.48 5.45
CA LEU A 27 -3.76 -5.46 4.42
C LEU A 27 -2.27 -5.45 4.06
N SER A 28 -1.38 -5.52 5.05
CA SER A 28 0.06 -5.64 4.78
C SER A 28 0.44 -6.92 4.01
N GLN A 29 -0.34 -8.00 4.13
CA GLN A 29 -0.15 -9.19 3.32
C GLN A 29 -0.57 -8.97 1.86
N GLN A 30 -1.67 -8.26 1.62
CA GLN A 30 -2.09 -7.85 0.27
C GLN A 30 -1.06 -6.89 -0.36
N HIS A 31 -0.47 -5.99 0.43
CA HIS A 31 0.66 -5.16 0.01
C HIS A 31 1.87 -5.98 -0.41
N HIS A 32 2.25 -6.99 0.37
CA HIS A 32 3.35 -7.89 0.01
C HIS A 32 3.10 -8.57 -1.34
N ASN A 33 1.89 -9.07 -1.57
CA ASN A 33 1.51 -9.72 -2.82
C ASN A 33 1.58 -8.75 -4.00
N SER A 34 1.11 -7.52 -3.82
CA SER A 34 1.12 -6.45 -4.82
C SER A 34 2.56 -6.00 -5.15
N LEU A 35 3.43 -5.88 -4.16
CA LEU A 35 4.86 -5.59 -4.38
C LEU A 35 5.55 -6.73 -5.14
N ALA A 36 5.20 -7.99 -4.85
CA ALA A 36 5.72 -9.13 -5.60
C ALA A 36 5.29 -9.07 -7.08
N LEU A 37 4.03 -8.72 -7.35
CA LEU A 37 3.54 -8.46 -8.71
C LEU A 37 4.37 -7.39 -9.43
N CYS A 38 4.61 -6.23 -8.80
CA CYS A 38 5.42 -5.15 -9.39
C CYS A 38 6.84 -5.65 -9.73
N VAL A 39 7.52 -6.29 -8.79
CA VAL A 39 8.89 -6.78 -8.97
C VAL A 39 8.99 -7.82 -10.09
N LEU A 40 8.04 -8.75 -10.16
CA LEU A 40 8.01 -9.79 -11.19
C LEU A 40 7.70 -9.20 -12.58
N THR A 41 6.80 -8.22 -12.65
CA THR A 41 6.44 -7.51 -13.88
C THR A 41 7.63 -6.74 -14.43
N GLU A 42 8.27 -5.92 -13.60
CA GLU A 42 9.45 -5.13 -13.97
C GLU A 42 10.59 -6.03 -14.47
N ARG A 43 10.91 -7.11 -13.73
CA ARG A 43 11.95 -8.07 -14.14
C ARG A 43 11.64 -8.75 -15.45
N SER A 44 10.38 -9.13 -15.66
CA SER A 44 9.96 -9.79 -16.90
C SER A 44 10.02 -8.84 -18.10
N LEU A 45 9.61 -7.57 -17.94
CA LEU A 45 9.72 -6.56 -19.00
C LEU A 45 11.17 -6.23 -19.34
N LEU A 46 12.06 -6.20 -18.35
CA LEU A 46 13.49 -5.99 -18.57
C LEU A 46 14.14 -7.14 -19.34
N ALA A 47 13.68 -8.37 -19.11
CA ALA A 47 14.19 -9.55 -19.80
C ALA A 47 13.59 -9.73 -21.21
N ASP A 48 12.31 -9.41 -21.39
CA ASP A 48 11.60 -9.54 -22.65
C ASP A 48 10.49 -8.47 -22.77
N ALA A 49 10.62 -7.57 -23.74
CA ALA A 49 9.62 -6.53 -24.05
C ALA A 49 8.79 -6.87 -25.29
N SER A 50 8.74 -8.15 -25.69
CA SER A 50 7.91 -8.60 -26.81
C SER A 50 6.41 -8.29 -26.57
N PRO A 51 5.62 -8.02 -27.62
CA PRO A 51 4.18 -7.78 -27.49
C PRO A 51 3.44 -8.93 -26.80
N GLU A 52 3.87 -10.19 -27.00
CA GLU A 52 3.31 -11.36 -26.34
C GLU A 52 3.55 -11.32 -24.82
N ASN A 53 4.77 -11.01 -24.39
CA ASN A 53 5.08 -10.90 -22.98
C ASN A 53 4.34 -9.73 -22.32
N VAL A 54 4.26 -8.58 -23.00
CA VAL A 54 3.49 -7.42 -22.53
C VAL A 54 2.02 -7.80 -22.34
N ALA A 55 1.38 -8.45 -23.32
CA ALA A 55 -0.01 -8.90 -23.20
C ALA A 55 -0.24 -9.85 -22.02
N ARG A 56 0.67 -10.80 -21.81
CA ARG A 56 0.64 -11.73 -20.67
C ARG A 56 0.75 -10.99 -19.34
N LEU A 57 1.65 -10.02 -19.23
CA LEU A 57 1.85 -9.25 -18.00
C LEU A 57 0.67 -8.30 -17.72
N SER A 58 0.10 -7.67 -18.76
CA SER A 58 -1.12 -6.87 -18.64
C SER A 58 -2.28 -7.71 -18.12
N THR A 59 -2.48 -8.92 -18.68
CA THR A 59 -3.51 -9.85 -18.18
C THR A 59 -3.30 -10.18 -16.70
N ARG A 60 -2.06 -10.51 -16.30
CA ARG A 60 -1.74 -10.82 -14.90
C ARG A 60 -1.98 -9.62 -13.97
N ALA A 61 -1.67 -8.41 -14.40
CA ALA A 61 -1.90 -7.20 -13.61
C ALA A 61 -3.41 -6.94 -13.42
N VAL A 62 -4.20 -7.06 -14.50
CA VAL A 62 -5.67 -6.95 -14.46
C VAL A 62 -6.28 -8.03 -13.56
N ASP A 63 -5.88 -9.28 -13.72
CA ASP A 63 -6.40 -10.38 -12.90
C ASP A 63 -6.10 -10.16 -11.42
N ARG A 64 -4.87 -9.73 -11.08
CA ARG A 64 -4.51 -9.46 -9.69
C ARG A 64 -5.26 -8.25 -9.13
N PHE A 65 -5.51 -7.25 -9.98
CA PHE A 65 -6.29 -6.11 -9.59
C PHE A 65 -7.72 -6.52 -9.21
N ASP A 66 -8.39 -7.25 -10.11
CA ASP A 66 -9.77 -7.69 -9.91
C ASP A 66 -9.92 -8.66 -8.74
N LEU A 67 -8.91 -9.51 -8.49
CA LEU A 67 -8.95 -10.51 -7.42
C LEU A 67 -8.62 -9.98 -6.02
N GLU A 68 -7.77 -8.96 -5.90
CA GLU A 68 -7.25 -8.54 -4.58
C GLU A 68 -7.13 -7.01 -4.42
N ILE A 69 -6.51 -6.30 -5.36
CA ILE A 69 -6.19 -4.86 -5.17
C ILE A 69 -7.47 -4.02 -5.12
N ALA A 70 -8.48 -4.32 -5.94
CA ALA A 70 -9.75 -3.60 -5.89
C ALA A 70 -10.47 -3.79 -4.54
N ASN A 71 -10.44 -5.00 -3.97
CA ASN A 71 -10.98 -5.24 -2.62
C ASN A 71 -10.18 -4.52 -1.55
N HIS A 72 -8.86 -4.46 -1.70
CA HIS A 72 -7.99 -3.72 -0.78
C HIS A 72 -8.43 -2.25 -0.65
N PHE A 73 -8.59 -1.56 -1.78
CA PHE A 73 -9.05 -0.16 -1.78
C PHE A 73 -10.44 0.00 -1.13
N VAL A 74 -11.36 -0.94 -1.39
CA VAL A 74 -12.68 -0.93 -0.74
C VAL A 74 -12.56 -1.05 0.78
N VAL A 75 -11.71 -1.97 1.27
CA VAL A 75 -11.51 -2.13 2.72
C VAL A 75 -10.92 -0.85 3.32
N GLU A 76 -9.99 -0.21 2.64
CA GLU A 76 -9.40 1.03 3.14
C GLU A 76 -10.40 2.18 3.16
N GLU A 77 -11.07 2.42 2.05
CA GLU A 77 -12.00 3.54 1.90
C GLU A 77 -13.28 3.40 2.73
N GLU A 78 -13.78 2.18 2.92
CA GLU A 78 -15.03 1.94 3.66
C GLU A 78 -14.80 1.63 5.15
N VAL A 79 -13.58 1.23 5.53
CA VAL A 79 -13.30 0.75 6.90
C VAL A 79 -12.14 1.51 7.55
N VAL A 80 -10.98 1.56 6.92
CA VAL A 80 -9.76 2.09 7.54
C VAL A 80 -9.84 3.61 7.64
N PHE A 81 -10.04 4.30 6.52
CA PHE A 81 -10.05 5.75 6.44
C PHE A 81 -11.16 6.37 7.32
N PRO A 82 -12.41 5.86 7.31
CA PRO A 82 -13.45 6.38 8.21
C PRO A 82 -13.12 6.16 9.68
N ALA A 83 -12.51 5.02 10.06
CA ALA A 83 -12.13 4.75 11.44
C ALA A 83 -11.00 5.68 11.94
N ILE A 84 -10.09 6.07 11.04
CA ILE A 84 -9.06 7.06 11.31
C ILE A 84 -9.71 8.42 11.58
N GLU A 85 -10.59 8.87 10.69
CA GLU A 85 -11.23 10.18 10.81
C GLU A 85 -12.15 10.27 12.04
N GLU A 86 -12.90 9.21 12.34
CA GLU A 86 -13.76 9.14 13.53
C GLU A 86 -12.95 9.26 14.83
N ALA A 87 -11.77 8.62 14.89
CA ALA A 87 -10.95 8.57 16.09
C ALA A 87 -9.98 9.75 16.24
N LEU A 88 -9.45 10.28 15.13
CA LEU A 88 -8.35 11.25 15.11
C LEU A 88 -8.73 12.60 14.49
N GLY A 89 -9.93 12.73 13.90
CA GLY A 89 -10.33 13.87 13.10
C GLY A 89 -9.75 13.83 11.69
N GLU A 90 -9.84 14.94 10.95
CA GLU A 90 -9.29 15.07 9.60
C GLU A 90 -7.82 14.61 9.56
N TYR A 91 -7.52 13.65 8.69
CA TYR A 91 -6.20 13.06 8.58
C TYR A 91 -5.50 13.49 7.28
N PRO A 92 -4.32 14.13 7.36
CA PRO A 92 -3.62 14.61 6.16
C PRO A 92 -3.27 13.47 5.20
N GLY A 93 -3.61 13.66 3.92
CA GLY A 93 -3.19 12.76 2.83
C GLY A 93 -4.17 11.66 2.46
N LEU A 94 -5.29 11.45 3.18
CA LEU A 94 -6.28 10.44 2.79
C LEU A 94 -6.90 10.73 1.41
N ALA A 95 -7.21 12.01 1.13
CA ALA A 95 -7.72 12.41 -0.19
C ALA A 95 -6.71 12.14 -1.33
N GLU A 96 -5.42 12.17 -1.02
CA GLU A 96 -4.37 11.87 -2.00
C GLU A 96 -4.28 10.37 -2.27
N LEU A 97 -4.34 9.52 -1.24
CA LEU A 97 -4.40 8.06 -1.37
C LEU A 97 -5.62 7.62 -2.20
N ILE A 98 -6.80 8.17 -1.93
CA ILE A 98 -8.00 7.93 -2.75
C ILE A 98 -7.78 8.37 -4.21
N GLY A 99 -7.10 9.51 -4.41
CA GLY A 99 -6.71 9.96 -5.75
C GLY A 99 -5.81 8.96 -6.49
N GLU A 100 -4.85 8.37 -5.78
CA GLU A 100 -3.98 7.32 -6.29
C GLU A 100 -4.77 6.03 -6.61
N HIS A 101 -5.74 5.63 -5.79
CA HIS A 101 -6.65 4.49 -6.08
C HIS A 101 -7.35 4.69 -7.42
N ARG A 102 -7.97 5.86 -7.62
CA ARG A 102 -8.66 6.20 -8.88
C ARG A 102 -7.70 6.28 -10.07
N GLN A 103 -6.44 6.62 -9.87
CA GLN A 103 -5.44 6.59 -10.93
C GLN A 103 -5.05 5.16 -11.29
N LEU A 104 -4.87 4.28 -10.30
CA LEU A 104 -4.56 2.86 -10.50
C LEU A 104 -5.70 2.13 -11.21
N GLU A 105 -6.96 2.37 -10.82
CA GLU A 105 -8.15 1.86 -11.50
C GLU A 105 -8.14 2.21 -13.00
N LYS A 106 -7.89 3.49 -13.33
CA LYS A 106 -7.82 3.95 -14.74
C LYS A 106 -6.69 3.29 -15.50
N MET A 107 -5.53 3.08 -14.89
CA MET A 107 -4.41 2.39 -15.53
C MET A 107 -4.74 0.92 -15.81
N VAL A 108 -5.47 0.26 -14.92
CA VAL A 108 -5.93 -1.12 -15.14
C VAL A 108 -6.91 -1.20 -16.30
N ASP A 109 -7.85 -0.26 -16.39
CA ASP A 109 -8.76 -0.19 -17.54
C ASP A 109 -8.03 0.06 -18.86
N GLN A 110 -6.98 0.89 -18.85
CA GLN A 110 -6.11 1.08 -20.02
C GLN A 110 -5.40 -0.21 -20.41
N LEU A 111 -4.80 -0.92 -19.45
CA LEU A 111 -4.13 -2.20 -19.67
C LEU A 111 -5.09 -3.29 -20.17
N ARG A 112 -6.33 -3.28 -19.69
CA ARG A 112 -7.40 -4.19 -20.12
C ARG A 112 -7.80 -3.93 -21.58
N ALA A 113 -7.86 -2.66 -21.99
CA ALA A 113 -8.22 -2.28 -23.35
C ALA A 113 -7.07 -2.47 -24.36
N ALA A 114 -5.84 -2.13 -23.96
CA ALA A 114 -4.66 -2.21 -24.80
C ALA A 114 -3.42 -2.49 -23.94
N PRO A 115 -2.84 -3.71 -24.02
CA PRO A 115 -1.58 -4.01 -23.36
C PRO A 115 -0.47 -3.05 -23.80
N ASP A 116 0.19 -2.43 -22.82
CA ASP A 116 1.25 -1.46 -23.07
C ASP A 116 2.35 -1.57 -22.01
N ALA A 117 3.60 -1.56 -22.47
CA ALA A 117 4.76 -1.77 -21.61
C ALA A 117 5.03 -0.57 -20.69
N ASP A 118 4.76 0.66 -21.14
CA ASP A 118 4.99 1.86 -20.35
C ASP A 118 3.86 2.08 -19.34
N ALA A 119 2.62 1.72 -19.68
CA ALA A 119 1.51 1.66 -18.74
C ALA A 119 1.77 0.66 -17.61
N LEU A 120 2.32 -0.53 -17.91
CA LEU A 120 2.71 -1.52 -16.89
C LEU A 120 3.78 -0.99 -15.92
N LYS A 121 4.78 -0.26 -16.43
CA LYS A 121 5.81 0.38 -15.59
C LYS A 121 5.18 1.46 -14.70
N GLN A 122 4.36 2.34 -15.28
CA GLN A 122 3.69 3.42 -14.54
C GLN A 122 2.77 2.89 -13.45
N PHE A 123 2.00 1.83 -13.75
CA PHE A 123 1.17 1.14 -12.77
C PHE A 123 2.01 0.56 -11.64
N SER A 124 3.08 -0.18 -11.97
CA SER A 124 3.97 -0.80 -10.98
C SER A 124 4.66 0.23 -10.07
N ASP A 125 5.09 1.34 -10.65
CA ASP A 125 5.75 2.44 -9.94
C ASP A 125 4.78 3.19 -9.02
N LEU A 126 3.57 3.48 -9.49
CA LEU A 126 2.54 4.14 -8.69
C LEU A 126 2.11 3.25 -7.52
N LEU A 127 1.76 1.99 -7.80
CA LEU A 127 1.34 1.04 -6.77
C LEU A 127 2.42 0.84 -5.72
N ARG A 128 3.69 0.76 -6.12
CA ARG A 128 4.81 0.63 -5.17
C ARG A 128 4.95 1.86 -4.28
N ARG A 129 4.82 3.08 -4.81
CA ARG A 129 4.91 4.32 -4.01
C ARG A 129 3.74 4.43 -3.04
N HIS A 130 2.54 4.14 -3.53
CA HIS A 130 1.31 4.10 -2.75
C HIS A 130 1.43 3.16 -1.54
N ILE A 131 1.76 1.88 -1.78
CA ILE A 131 1.96 0.89 -0.72
C ILE A 131 3.03 1.33 0.30
N ARG A 132 4.12 1.96 -0.16
CA ARG A 132 5.18 2.44 0.74
C ARG A 132 4.71 3.56 1.65
N ARG A 133 3.87 4.45 1.15
CA ARG A 133 3.28 5.53 1.93
C ARG A 133 2.34 4.96 2.99
N GLU A 134 1.50 4.01 2.60
CA GLU A 134 0.57 3.39 3.55
C GLU A 134 1.30 2.60 4.63
N GLU A 135 2.27 1.76 4.25
CA GLU A 135 3.04 0.99 5.21
C GLU A 135 3.86 1.88 6.16
N ASN A 136 4.66 2.80 5.61
CA ASN A 136 5.66 3.53 6.41
C ASN A 136 5.11 4.78 7.09
N GLU A 137 4.01 5.33 6.61
CA GLU A 137 3.44 6.58 7.15
C GLU A 137 2.09 6.30 7.79
N LEU A 138 1.09 5.86 7.01
CA LEU A 138 -0.28 5.70 7.50
C LEU A 138 -0.38 4.62 8.59
N PHE A 139 0.01 3.39 8.26
CA PHE A 139 -0.16 2.25 9.15
C PHE A 139 0.76 2.35 10.37
N GLU A 140 1.99 2.88 10.20
CA GLU A 140 2.90 3.16 11.32
C GLU A 140 2.34 4.20 12.29
N ASP A 141 1.67 5.24 11.80
CA ASP A 141 1.08 6.30 12.63
C ASP A 141 -0.19 5.82 13.33
N ILE A 142 -1.12 5.21 12.60
CA ILE A 142 -2.43 4.84 13.17
C ILE A 142 -2.30 3.71 14.20
N GLN A 143 -1.34 2.80 14.08
CA GLN A 143 -1.12 1.77 15.10
C GLN A 143 -0.59 2.36 16.43
N GLN A 144 -0.02 3.56 16.40
CA GLN A 144 0.44 4.27 17.60
C GLN A 144 -0.64 5.18 18.20
N ARG A 145 -1.50 5.76 17.35
CA ARG A 145 -2.46 6.80 17.75
C ARG A 145 -3.87 6.27 17.98
N LEU A 146 -4.30 5.23 17.28
CA LEU A 146 -5.64 4.68 17.47
C LEU A 146 -5.76 3.98 18.83
N PRO A 147 -6.83 4.21 19.60
CA PRO A 147 -7.09 3.46 20.82
C PRO A 147 -7.14 1.96 20.55
N ARG A 148 -6.63 1.13 21.47
CA ARG A 148 -6.60 -0.34 21.30
C ARG A 148 -7.96 -0.92 20.91
N LYS A 149 -9.04 -0.46 21.57
CA LYS A 149 -10.42 -0.87 21.28
C LYS A 149 -10.83 -0.57 19.84
N THR A 150 -10.39 0.57 19.29
CA THR A 150 -10.63 0.95 17.90
C THR A 150 -9.84 0.05 16.95
N LEU A 151 -8.56 -0.21 17.23
CA LEU A 151 -7.74 -1.14 16.44
C LEU A 151 -8.30 -2.57 16.44
N ASP A 152 -8.79 -3.07 17.57
CA ASP A 152 -9.41 -4.40 17.65
C ASP A 152 -10.69 -4.49 16.81
N ALA A 153 -11.56 -3.48 16.89
CA ALA A 153 -12.78 -3.42 16.10
C ALA A 153 -12.47 -3.26 14.60
N LEU A 154 -11.47 -2.45 14.26
CA LEU A 154 -10.97 -2.29 12.89
C LEU A 154 -10.47 -3.62 12.34
N GLY A 155 -9.61 -4.33 13.09
CA GLY A 155 -9.08 -5.63 12.70
C GLY A 155 -10.17 -6.67 12.43
N ALA A 156 -11.21 -6.73 13.25
CA ALA A 156 -12.34 -7.65 13.02
C ALA A 156 -13.11 -7.36 11.73
N LYS A 157 -13.29 -6.08 11.38
CA LYS A 157 -13.92 -5.68 10.11
C LYS A 157 -13.02 -6.01 8.91
N ILE A 158 -11.74 -5.67 8.99
CA ILE A 158 -10.74 -6.02 7.98
C ILE A 158 -10.70 -7.53 7.75
N ASP A 159 -10.63 -8.34 8.81
CA ASP A 159 -10.55 -9.79 8.69
C ASP A 159 -11.75 -10.43 7.99
N THR A 160 -12.91 -9.78 8.09
CA THR A 160 -14.17 -10.20 7.47
C THR A 160 -14.24 -9.80 5.99
N MET A 161 -13.72 -8.62 5.62
CA MET A 161 -13.88 -8.04 4.28
C MET A 161 -12.68 -8.30 3.36
N ALA A 162 -11.48 -8.41 3.92
CA ALA A 162 -10.25 -8.57 3.15
C ALA A 162 -10.17 -9.97 2.54
N VAL A 163 -10.08 -10.01 1.21
CA VAL A 163 -9.84 -11.26 0.48
C VAL A 163 -8.40 -11.73 0.72
N ARG A 164 -8.23 -13.05 0.82
CA ARG A 164 -6.91 -13.67 1.01
C ARG A 164 -6.61 -14.53 -0.21
N ILE A 165 -5.82 -13.98 -1.13
CA ILE A 165 -5.46 -14.67 -2.36
C ILE A 165 -4.00 -15.12 -2.27
N PRO A 166 -3.71 -16.43 -2.21
CA PRO A 166 -2.34 -16.93 -2.29
C PRO A 166 -1.63 -16.42 -3.55
N LEU A 167 -0.32 -16.19 -3.44
CA LEU A 167 0.56 -15.92 -4.58
C LEU A 167 0.78 -17.17 -5.43
#